data_AF-V9IM32-F1
#
_entry.id   AF-V9IM32-F1
#
_cell.length_a   1.000
_cell.length_b   1.000
_cell.length_c   1.000
_cell.angle_alpha   90.00
_cell.angle_beta   90.00
_cell.angle_gamma   90.00
#
_symmetry.space_group_name_H-M   'P 1'
#
loop_
_entity.id
_entity.type
_entity.pdbx_description
1 polymer ?
#
loop_
_entity_poly.entity_id
_entity_poly.type
_entity_poly.pdbx_seq_one_letter_code
_entity_poly.pdbx_strand_id
1 'polypeptide(L)'
;MVKDAGLACKYIIANKPQGAPVTERAIPLAIFQSEPAIRKYYLRKWLKDPSLQNDDIRNILDWSYYIERLGSAIQKIITIPAAMQGLSNPVPRVKHPDWLHKRVMEKSATHKQRKITDVFSVIHKEKDNDNSESSDICDVEDIAGKTPIFKQPIAIANKRKRQNSEENELENANKNWKDVLGSPPSMGQQKKKD
;
A
#
# COMPACT_ATOMS: atom_id res chain seq x y z
N MET A 1 2.10 38.41 6.26
CA MET A 1 1.80 37.04 6.73
C MET A 1 3.02 36.10 6.76
N VAL A 2 4.17 36.45 6.14
CA VAL A 2 5.37 35.58 6.07
C VAL A 2 6.54 36.14 6.88
N LYS A 3 6.27 36.79 8.02
CA LYS A 3 7.33 37.40 8.83
C LYS A 3 7.90 36.44 9.88
N ASP A 4 7.09 35.52 10.38
CA ASP A 4 7.46 34.62 11.47
C ASP A 4 7.50 33.16 11.00
N ALA A 5 8.39 32.36 11.61
CA ALA A 5 8.47 30.93 11.38
C ALA A 5 7.23 30.19 11.92
N GLY A 6 6.92 29.02 11.37
CA GLY A 6 5.81 28.17 11.85
C GLY A 6 4.44 28.46 11.21
N LEU A 7 4.39 29.18 10.08
CA LEU A 7 3.15 29.39 9.36
C LEU A 7 2.55 28.05 8.88
N ALA A 8 1.30 27.79 9.28
CA ALA A 8 0.55 26.63 8.82
C ALA A 8 0.06 26.82 7.37
N CYS A 9 0.82 26.28 6.42
CA CYS A 9 0.47 26.28 5.00
C CYS A 9 -0.62 25.25 4.70
N LYS A 10 -1.88 25.69 4.74
CA LYS A 10 -3.05 24.88 4.32
C LYS A 10 -3.30 25.09 2.83
N TYR A 11 -3.16 24.04 2.03
CA TYR A 11 -3.27 24.10 0.56
C TYR A 11 -3.98 22.90 -0.05
N ILE A 12 -4.41 23.06 -1.30
CA ILE A 12 -4.92 22.00 -2.17
C ILE A 12 -4.05 21.91 -3.43
N ILE A 13 -4.11 20.78 -4.13
CA ILE A 13 -3.46 20.60 -5.43
C ILE A 13 -4.49 20.78 -6.54
N ALA A 14 -4.20 21.72 -7.45
CA ALA A 14 -5.02 22.00 -8.61
C ALA A 14 -4.63 21.15 -9.82
N ASN A 15 -5.58 20.87 -10.72
CA ASN A 15 -5.33 20.11 -11.94
C ASN A 15 -4.54 20.92 -12.99
N LYS A 16 -4.77 22.24 -13.05
CA LYS A 16 -4.10 23.16 -13.99
C LYS A 16 -2.96 23.91 -13.30
N PRO A 17 -1.91 24.33 -14.03
CA PRO A 17 -1.62 24.03 -15.43
C PRO A 17 -1.19 22.57 -15.66
N GLN A 18 -1.65 21.99 -16.77
CA GLN A 18 -1.35 20.59 -17.10
C GLN A 18 0.14 20.42 -17.41
N GLY A 19 0.75 19.35 -16.90
CA GLY A 19 2.18 19.06 -17.07
C GLY A 19 3.11 19.80 -16.09
N ALA A 20 2.60 20.74 -15.29
CA ALA A 20 3.41 21.40 -14.27
C ALA A 20 3.63 20.49 -13.05
N PRO A 21 4.78 20.63 -12.36
CA PRO A 21 5.06 19.87 -11.16
C PRO A 21 4.05 20.17 -10.04
N VAL A 22 3.85 19.22 -9.12
CA VAL A 22 2.88 19.34 -8.00
C VAL A 22 3.14 20.58 -7.15
N THR A 23 4.40 20.99 -7.03
CA THR A 23 4.82 22.18 -6.26
C THR A 23 4.24 23.48 -6.82
N GLU A 24 4.10 23.61 -8.14
CA GLU A 24 3.55 24.80 -8.79
C GLU A 24 2.02 24.83 -8.79
N ARG A 25 1.38 23.69 -8.51
CA ARG A 25 -0.08 23.53 -8.53
C ARG A 25 -0.73 23.69 -7.14
N ALA A 26 0.05 24.07 -6.13
CA ALA A 26 -0.44 24.26 -4.78
C ALA A 26 -1.20 25.59 -4.63
N ILE A 27 -2.47 25.52 -4.24
CA ILE A 27 -3.35 26.69 -4.02
C ILE A 27 -3.70 26.79 -2.53
N PRO A 28 -3.52 27.96 -1.89
CA PRO A 28 -3.89 28.15 -0.49
C PRO A 28 -5.40 28.05 -0.29
N LEU A 29 -5.84 27.29 0.72
CA LEU A 29 -7.26 27.10 1.02
C LEU A 29 -8.01 28.41 1.35
N ALA A 30 -7.30 29.42 1.84
CA ALA A 30 -7.86 30.72 2.19
C ALA A 30 -8.53 31.44 1.00
N ILE A 31 -8.14 31.16 -0.25
CA ILE A 31 -8.69 31.85 -1.43
C ILE A 31 -10.19 31.57 -1.62
N PHE A 32 -10.66 30.40 -1.19
CA PHE A 32 -12.07 30.01 -1.30
C PHE A 32 -12.95 30.71 -0.25
N GLN A 33 -12.35 31.35 0.75
CA GLN A 33 -13.04 32.18 1.75
C GLN A 33 -12.97 33.67 1.41
N SER A 34 -12.12 34.06 0.46
CA SER A 34 -11.97 35.45 0.02
C SER A 34 -13.15 35.91 -0.85
N GLU A 35 -13.25 37.22 -1.03
CA GLU A 35 -14.22 37.88 -1.91
C GLU A 35 -14.16 37.30 -3.36
N PRO A 36 -15.31 37.17 -4.06
CA PRO A 36 -15.36 36.58 -5.40
C PRO A 36 -14.44 37.26 -6.43
N ALA A 37 -14.29 38.59 -6.38
CA ALA A 37 -13.41 39.33 -7.29
C ALA A 37 -11.94 38.95 -7.10
N ILE A 38 -11.49 38.94 -5.84
CA ILE A 38 -10.13 38.57 -5.43
C ILE A 38 -9.86 37.10 -5.79
N ARG A 39 -10.81 36.23 -5.47
CA ARG A 39 -10.73 34.79 -5.78
C ARG A 39 -10.53 34.54 -7.27
N LYS A 40 -11.38 35.10 -8.13
CA LYS A 40 -11.28 34.95 -9.59
C LYS A 40 -9.95 35.47 -10.12
N TYR A 41 -9.49 36.63 -9.64
CA TYR A 41 -8.20 37.20 -10.05
C TYR A 41 -7.03 36.25 -9.77
N TYR A 42 -6.89 35.76 -8.53
CA TYR A 42 -5.78 34.89 -8.16
C TYR A 42 -5.90 33.48 -8.76
N LEU A 43 -7.11 32.92 -8.85
CA LEU A 43 -7.30 31.61 -9.48
C LEU A 43 -6.90 31.64 -10.97
N ARG A 44 -7.27 32.68 -11.72
CA ARG A 44 -6.84 32.85 -13.12
C ARG A 44 -5.31 32.91 -13.23
N LYS A 45 -4.67 33.65 -12.32
CA LYS A 45 -3.21 33.78 -12.26
C LYS A 45 -2.51 32.46 -11.94
N TRP A 46 -2.96 31.72 -10.94
CA TRP A 46 -2.33 30.46 -10.51
C TRP A 46 -2.61 29.28 -11.45
N LEU A 47 -3.84 29.18 -11.97
CA LEU A 47 -4.21 28.12 -12.91
C LEU A 47 -3.71 28.38 -14.32
N LYS A 48 -3.14 29.56 -14.60
CA LYS A 48 -2.75 30.04 -15.93
C LYS A 48 -3.90 29.95 -16.94
N ASP A 49 -5.13 30.19 -16.47
CA ASP A 49 -6.35 30.08 -17.25
C ASP A 49 -7.15 31.39 -17.21
N PRO A 50 -6.98 32.29 -18.20
CA PRO A 50 -7.70 33.56 -18.24
C PRO A 50 -9.20 33.39 -18.51
N SER A 51 -9.62 32.24 -19.05
CA SER A 51 -11.00 31.93 -19.42
C SER A 51 -11.83 31.34 -18.28
N LEU A 52 -11.28 31.24 -17.07
CA LEU A 52 -11.96 30.67 -15.92
C LEU A 52 -13.25 31.45 -15.59
N GLN A 53 -14.40 30.81 -15.86
CA GLN A 53 -15.73 31.33 -15.53
C GLN A 53 -16.30 30.69 -14.26
N ASN A 54 -16.05 29.40 -14.06
CA ASN A 54 -16.54 28.64 -12.91
C ASN A 54 -15.44 28.51 -11.85
N ASP A 55 -15.69 29.05 -10.65
CA ASP A 55 -14.80 29.02 -9.50
C ASP A 55 -15.13 27.91 -8.50
N ASP A 56 -15.96 26.93 -8.88
CA ASP A 56 -16.22 25.74 -8.06
C ASP A 56 -14.95 24.93 -7.82
N ILE A 57 -14.69 24.65 -6.54
CA ILE A 57 -13.50 23.93 -6.07
C ILE A 57 -13.36 22.55 -6.71
N ARG A 58 -14.49 21.88 -6.99
CA ARG A 58 -14.49 20.53 -7.58
C ARG A 58 -13.86 20.49 -8.98
N ASN A 59 -13.95 21.59 -9.73
CA ASN A 59 -13.39 21.71 -11.08
C ASN A 59 -11.90 22.10 -11.05
N ILE A 60 -11.45 22.68 -9.94
CA ILE A 60 -10.07 23.14 -9.75
C ILE A 60 -9.18 22.01 -9.26
N LEU A 61 -9.71 21.12 -8.41
CA LEU A 61 -8.97 20.02 -7.81
C LEU A 61 -8.41 19.02 -8.83
N ASP A 62 -7.17 18.58 -8.58
CA ASP A 62 -6.61 17.42 -9.27
C ASP A 62 -7.10 16.12 -8.62
N TRP A 63 -8.23 15.61 -9.09
CA TRP A 63 -8.76 14.33 -8.62
C TRP A 63 -7.81 13.17 -8.86
N SER A 64 -7.01 13.18 -9.93
CA SER A 64 -6.07 12.09 -10.23
C SER A 64 -4.99 11.99 -9.16
N TYR A 65 -4.43 13.13 -8.75
CA TYR A 65 -3.45 13.22 -7.66
C TYR A 65 -3.97 12.66 -6.33
N TYR A 66 -5.20 13.04 -5.94
CA TYR A 66 -5.78 12.56 -4.68
C TYR A 66 -6.19 11.09 -4.75
N ILE A 67 -6.72 10.62 -5.89
CA ILE A 67 -7.08 9.22 -6.11
C ILE A 67 -5.83 8.33 -6.07
N GLU A 68 -4.72 8.74 -6.70
CA GLU A 68 -3.46 7.98 -6.67
C GLU A 68 -2.92 7.84 -5.25
N ARG A 69 -2.92 8.95 -4.50
CA ARG A 69 -2.41 8.96 -3.12
C ARG A 69 -3.26 8.10 -2.19
N LEU A 70 -4.58 8.17 -2.33
CA LEU A 70 -5.51 7.29 -1.62
C LEU A 70 -5.30 5.83 -2.04
N GLY A 71 -5.17 5.57 -3.34
CA GLY A 71 -4.90 4.24 -3.89
C GLY A 71 -3.63 3.62 -3.31
N SER A 72 -2.55 4.40 -3.20
CA SER A 72 -1.29 3.96 -2.58
C SER A 72 -1.45 3.64 -1.09
N ALA A 73 -2.27 4.40 -0.36
CA ALA A 73 -2.57 4.11 1.04
C ALA A 73 -3.37 2.80 1.18
N ILE A 74 -4.42 2.63 0.36
CA ILE A 74 -5.22 1.41 0.30
C ILE A 74 -4.37 0.20 -0.08
N GLN A 75 -3.43 0.35 -1.02
CA GLN A 75 -2.50 -0.72 -1.39
C GLN A 75 -1.64 -1.16 -0.21
N LYS A 76 -1.00 -0.21 0.47
CA LYS A 76 -0.10 -0.49 1.60
C LYS A 76 -0.80 -1.12 2.79
N ILE A 77 -2.03 -0.68 3.09
CA ILE A 77 -2.76 -1.08 4.30
C ILE A 77 -3.62 -2.33 4.05
N ILE A 78 -4.21 -2.46 2.87
CA ILE A 78 -5.26 -3.46 2.60
C ILE A 78 -4.82 -4.45 1.52
N THR A 79 -4.59 -3.98 0.29
CA THR A 79 -4.52 -4.92 -0.85
C THR A 79 -3.22 -5.72 -0.90
N ILE A 80 -2.06 -5.11 -0.56
CA ILE A 80 -0.78 -5.82 -0.52
C ILE A 80 -0.76 -6.86 0.62
N PRO A 81 -1.13 -6.54 1.87
CA PRO A 81 -1.24 -7.54 2.93
C PRO A 81 -2.19 -8.70 2.59
N ALA A 82 -3.36 -8.40 2.04
CA ALA A 82 -4.32 -9.43 1.63
C ALA A 82 -3.71 -10.40 0.60
N ALA A 83 -3.05 -9.87 -0.44
CA ALA A 83 -2.38 -10.70 -1.45
C ALA A 83 -1.20 -11.51 -0.89
N MET A 84 -0.45 -10.95 0.08
CA MET A 84 0.63 -11.68 0.75
C MET A 84 0.10 -12.84 1.60
N GLN A 85 -1.11 -12.68 2.17
CA GLN A 85 -1.83 -13.72 2.90
C GLN A 85 -2.55 -14.73 1.99
N GLY A 86 -2.50 -14.55 0.67
CA GLY A 86 -3.16 -15.42 -0.30
C GLY A 86 -4.66 -15.17 -0.44
N LEU A 87 -5.18 -14.06 0.10
CA LEU A 87 -6.55 -13.63 -0.13
C LEU A 87 -6.68 -12.92 -1.48
N SER A 88 -7.84 -13.02 -2.11
CA SER A 88 -8.17 -12.23 -3.29
C SER A 88 -8.24 -10.74 -2.92
N ASN A 89 -8.11 -9.86 -3.93
CA ASN A 89 -8.14 -8.43 -3.69
C ASN A 89 -9.52 -7.99 -3.15
N PRO A 90 -9.63 -7.52 -1.89
CA PRO A 90 -10.91 -7.09 -1.32
C PRO A 90 -11.41 -5.76 -1.92
N VAL A 91 -10.55 -5.00 -2.59
CA VAL A 91 -10.91 -3.72 -3.23
C VAL A 91 -10.52 -3.75 -4.71
N PRO A 92 -11.34 -4.35 -5.60
CA PRO A 92 -11.03 -4.49 -7.03
C PRO A 92 -10.80 -3.18 -7.78
N ARG A 93 -11.38 -2.07 -7.29
CA ARG A 93 -11.20 -0.72 -7.85
C ARG A 93 -9.74 -0.24 -7.77
N VAL A 94 -9.00 -0.72 -6.77
CA VAL A 94 -7.58 -0.42 -6.59
C VAL A 94 -6.79 -1.67 -6.93
N LYS A 95 -6.22 -1.70 -8.14
CA LYS A 95 -5.40 -2.83 -8.60
C LYS A 95 -4.12 -2.94 -7.77
N HIS A 96 -3.60 -4.16 -7.66
CA HIS A 96 -2.26 -4.37 -7.12
C HIS A 96 -1.21 -3.72 -8.03
N PRO A 97 -0.05 -3.33 -7.47
CA PRO A 97 1.11 -2.98 -8.28
C PRO A 97 1.48 -4.13 -9.23
N ASP A 98 2.02 -3.80 -10.41
CA ASP A 98 2.28 -4.79 -11.48
C ASP A 98 3.19 -5.94 -11.02
N TRP A 99 4.22 -5.64 -10.24
CA TRP A 99 5.13 -6.64 -9.67
C TRP A 99 4.41 -7.64 -8.75
N LEU A 100 3.41 -7.18 -8.00
CA LEU A 100 2.63 -8.03 -7.09
C LEU A 100 1.57 -8.80 -7.87
N HIS A 101 0.92 -8.16 -8.83
CA HIS A 101 -0.07 -8.81 -9.68
C HIS A 101 0.53 -10.00 -10.44
N LYS A 102 1.73 -9.81 -11.03
CA LYS A 102 2.49 -10.88 -11.68
C LYS A 102 2.76 -12.04 -10.72
N ARG A 103 3.21 -11.75 -9.50
CA ARG A 103 3.50 -12.77 -8.48
C ARG A 103 2.25 -13.54 -8.04
N VAL A 104 1.10 -12.87 -7.92
CA VAL A 104 -0.17 -13.52 -7.58
C VAL A 104 -0.65 -14.41 -8.74
N MET A 105 -0.51 -13.96 -9.99
CA MET A 105 -0.83 -14.75 -11.18
C MET A 105 0.06 -16.00 -11.29
N GLU A 106 1.36 -15.87 -11.08
CA GLU A 106 2.30 -17.02 -11.03
C GLU A 106 1.95 -18.00 -9.92
N LYS A 107 1.48 -17.52 -8.76
CA LYS A 107 1.04 -18.39 -7.66
C LYS A 107 -0.30 -19.09 -7.91
N SER A 108 -1.19 -18.53 -8.73
CA SER A 108 -2.50 -19.12 -9.03
C SER A 108 -2.52 -19.97 -10.32
N ALA A 109 -1.48 -19.90 -11.15
CA ALA A 109 -1.37 -20.70 -12.37
C ALA A 109 -1.38 -22.22 -12.09
N THR A 110 -2.20 -22.99 -12.82
CA THR A 110 -2.34 -24.45 -12.65
C THR A 110 -1.08 -25.21 -13.04
N HIS A 111 -0.40 -24.80 -14.12
CA HIS A 111 0.82 -25.42 -14.61
C HIS A 111 2.00 -24.49 -14.36
N LYS A 112 2.98 -24.93 -13.58
CA LYS A 112 4.17 -24.15 -13.22
C LYS A 112 5.42 -24.96 -13.46
N GLN A 113 6.41 -24.35 -14.12
CA GLN A 113 7.76 -24.89 -14.15
C GLN A 113 8.35 -24.78 -12.74
N ARG A 114 8.59 -25.91 -12.08
CA ARG A 114 9.25 -25.95 -10.78
C ARG A 114 10.72 -25.59 -10.96
N LYS A 115 11.30 -24.83 -10.02
CA LYS A 115 12.75 -24.66 -10.00
C LYS A 115 13.38 -26.02 -9.74
N ILE A 116 14.45 -26.32 -10.47
CA ILE A 116 15.22 -27.57 -10.33
C ILE A 116 15.67 -27.78 -8.87
N THR A 117 15.98 -26.69 -8.16
CA THR A 117 16.33 -26.71 -6.74
C THR A 117 15.23 -27.24 -5.82
N ASP A 118 13.95 -27.07 -6.18
CA ASP A 118 12.81 -27.61 -5.39
C ASP A 118 12.61 -29.11 -5.66
N VAL A 119 13.24 -29.65 -6.71
CA VAL A 119 13.15 -31.08 -7.06
C VAL A 119 14.19 -31.89 -6.29
N PHE A 120 15.32 -31.27 -5.94
CA PHE A 120 16.41 -31.94 -5.23
C PHE A 120 16.30 -31.74 -3.72
N SER A 121 16.02 -32.82 -2.99
CA SER A 121 16.16 -32.87 -1.54
C SER A 121 17.58 -33.28 -1.16
N VAL A 122 18.19 -32.53 -0.24
CA VAL A 122 19.49 -32.92 0.36
C VAL A 122 19.27 -34.16 1.23
N ILE A 123 19.86 -35.27 0.84
CA ILE A 123 19.91 -36.48 1.67
C ILE A 123 21.01 -36.25 2.72
N HIS A 124 20.63 -36.10 3.98
CA HIS A 124 21.58 -36.18 5.07
C HIS A 124 22.00 -37.64 5.23
N LYS A 125 23.29 -37.94 5.05
CA LYS A 125 23.86 -39.27 5.28
C LYS A 125 23.57 -39.67 6.72
N GLU A 126 22.65 -40.61 6.92
CA GLU A 126 22.39 -41.20 8.24
C GLU A 126 23.71 -41.81 8.73
N LYS A 127 24.12 -41.43 9.95
CA LYS A 127 25.22 -42.10 10.63
C LYS A 127 24.68 -43.42 11.16
N ASP A 128 24.49 -44.39 10.27
CA ASP A 128 24.31 -45.76 10.69
C ASP A 128 25.66 -46.30 11.15
N ASN A 129 25.72 -46.57 12.45
CA ASN A 129 26.60 -47.58 13.01
C ASN A 129 26.22 -48.91 12.36
N ASP A 130 26.91 -49.32 11.30
CA ASP A 130 27.25 -50.74 11.15
C ASP A 130 28.38 -50.96 10.15
N ASN A 131 29.27 -51.87 10.55
CA ASN A 131 30.40 -52.38 9.79
C ASN A 131 29.97 -52.84 8.39
N SER A 132 30.37 -52.13 7.35
CA SER A 132 30.60 -52.72 6.04
C SER A 132 31.73 -51.97 5.36
N GLU A 133 32.78 -52.72 5.03
CA GLU A 133 33.96 -52.26 4.30
C GLU A 133 33.53 -51.63 2.96
N SER A 134 33.60 -50.31 2.87
CA SER A 134 33.71 -49.60 1.60
C SER A 134 34.95 -48.75 1.68
N SER A 135 35.90 -49.03 0.80
CA SER A 135 37.16 -48.32 0.63
C SER A 135 36.90 -46.83 0.38
N ASP A 136 36.98 -46.03 1.45
CA ASP A 136 37.04 -44.58 1.38
C ASP A 136 38.40 -44.19 0.79
N ILE A 137 38.39 -43.62 -0.41
CA ILE A 137 39.53 -42.88 -0.94
C ILE A 137 39.55 -41.56 -0.18
N CYS A 138 40.38 -41.49 0.86
CA CYS A 138 40.60 -40.26 1.62
C CYS A 138 41.36 -39.23 0.77
N ASP A 139 40.83 -38.01 0.70
CA ASP A 139 41.50 -36.84 0.12
C ASP A 139 42.48 -36.24 1.14
N VAL A 140 43.55 -35.61 0.65
CA VAL A 140 44.75 -35.23 1.42
C VAL A 140 44.55 -34.03 2.35
N GLU A 141 43.38 -33.37 2.33
CA GLU A 141 43.11 -32.15 3.10
C GLU A 141 42.34 -32.37 4.43
N ASP A 142 41.80 -33.57 4.68
CA ASP A 142 40.95 -33.85 5.86
C ASP A 142 41.73 -34.11 7.18
N ILE A 143 43.05 -34.01 7.15
CA ILE A 143 43.94 -34.36 8.28
C ILE A 143 44.04 -33.29 9.38
N ALA A 144 43.56 -32.06 9.16
CA ALA A 144 43.96 -30.91 10.00
C ALA A 144 42.83 -30.05 10.60
N GLY A 145 41.60 -30.55 10.82
CA GLY A 145 40.52 -29.65 11.28
C GLY A 145 39.35 -30.26 12.05
N LYS A 146 39.58 -30.87 13.22
CA LYS A 146 38.48 -31.18 14.17
C LYS A 146 38.46 -30.17 15.31
N THR A 147 37.46 -29.27 15.32
CA THR A 147 37.04 -28.49 16.50
C THR A 147 35.56 -28.80 16.82
N PRO A 148 35.13 -28.71 18.11
CA PRO A 148 33.91 -29.37 18.58
C PRO A 148 32.62 -28.60 18.27
N ILE A 149 31.55 -29.39 18.11
CA ILE A 149 30.17 -29.02 17.73
C ILE A 149 29.47 -28.25 18.86
N PHE A 150 29.04 -27.02 18.59
CA PHE A 150 28.16 -26.22 19.45
C PHE A 150 26.69 -26.53 19.11
N LYS A 151 25.89 -27.03 20.07
CA LYS A 151 24.45 -27.30 19.88
C LYS A 151 23.64 -26.01 20.11
N GLN A 152 22.83 -25.59 19.15
CA GLN A 152 21.85 -24.50 19.35
C GLN A 152 20.45 -25.06 19.69
N PRO A 153 19.68 -24.41 20.58
CA PRO A 153 18.36 -24.89 20.99
C PRO A 153 17.25 -24.47 20.00
N ILE A 154 16.25 -25.34 19.85
CA ILE A 154 15.08 -25.17 18.98
C ILE A 154 13.93 -24.52 19.77
N ALA A 155 13.26 -23.52 19.19
CA ALA A 155 12.13 -22.84 19.79
C ALA A 155 10.79 -23.56 19.51
N ILE A 156 9.92 -23.62 20.52
CA ILE A 156 8.55 -24.18 20.42
C ILE A 156 7.55 -23.02 20.35
N ALA A 157 6.63 -23.04 19.38
CA ALA A 157 5.58 -22.04 19.22
C ALA A 157 4.18 -22.66 19.37
N ASN A 158 3.35 -22.05 20.23
CA ASN A 158 1.96 -22.45 20.43
C ASN A 158 1.01 -21.57 19.59
N LYS A 159 0.12 -22.20 18.82
CA LYS A 159 -0.88 -21.54 17.97
C LYS A 159 -2.22 -21.47 18.70
N ARG A 160 -2.74 -20.26 18.98
CA ARG A 160 -4.14 -20.06 19.43
C ARG A 160 -5.07 -19.96 18.22
N LYS A 161 -6.22 -20.65 18.32
CA LYS A 161 -7.32 -20.64 17.35
C LYS A 161 -8.20 -19.41 17.61
N ARG A 162 -8.44 -18.59 16.58
CA ARG A 162 -9.36 -17.43 16.64
C ARG A 162 -10.67 -17.80 15.96
N GLN A 163 -11.80 -17.42 16.58
CA GLN A 163 -13.15 -17.70 16.09
C GLN A 163 -13.49 -16.90 14.83
N ASN A 164 -14.38 -17.50 14.02
CA ASN A 164 -14.74 -17.14 12.67
C ASN A 164 -15.64 -15.88 12.63
N SER A 165 -15.29 -14.90 11.79
CA SER A 165 -16.03 -13.63 11.56
C SER A 165 -16.57 -13.52 10.13
N GLU A 166 -16.66 -14.64 9.40
CA GLU A 166 -17.03 -14.69 7.99
C GLU A 166 -18.52 -14.38 7.73
N GLU A 167 -19.42 -14.57 8.70
CA GLU A 167 -20.87 -14.41 8.47
C GLU A 167 -21.32 -12.94 8.31
N ASN A 168 -20.62 -11.97 8.91
CA ASN A 168 -21.01 -10.55 8.83
C ASN A 168 -20.54 -9.83 7.56
N GLU A 169 -19.53 -10.36 6.85
CA GLU A 169 -18.94 -9.69 5.68
C GLU A 169 -19.73 -9.97 4.38
N LEU A 170 -20.37 -11.14 4.28
CA LEU A 170 -21.17 -11.52 3.11
C LEU A 170 -22.48 -10.72 2.98
N GLU A 171 -23.10 -10.35 4.10
CA GLU A 171 -24.35 -9.56 4.08
C GLU A 171 -24.16 -8.09 3.66
N ASN A 172 -22.95 -7.55 3.83
CA ASN A 172 -22.67 -6.13 3.58
C ASN A 172 -22.06 -5.85 2.20
N ALA A 173 -21.71 -6.89 1.42
CA ALA A 173 -21.11 -6.72 0.10
C ALA A 173 -22.07 -6.12 -0.95
N ASN A 174 -23.40 -6.21 -0.74
CA ASN A 174 -24.42 -5.82 -1.70
C ASN A 174 -25.24 -4.57 -1.32
N LYS A 175 -24.89 -3.86 -0.24
CA LYS A 175 -25.66 -2.68 0.23
C LYS A 175 -25.06 -1.37 -0.27
N ASN A 176 -25.92 -0.40 -0.58
CA ASN A 176 -25.51 0.93 -1.03
C ASN A 176 -24.75 1.64 0.10
N TRP A 177 -23.63 2.31 -0.22
CA TRP A 177 -22.73 2.96 0.75
C TRP A 177 -23.44 3.95 1.68
N LYS A 178 -24.56 4.53 1.21
CA LYS A 178 -25.38 5.47 1.96
C LYS A 178 -26.18 4.83 3.10
N ASP A 179 -26.52 3.55 2.97
CA ASP A 179 -27.21 2.77 4.03
C ASP A 179 -26.21 2.27 5.09
N VAL A 180 -24.97 1.99 4.69
CA VAL A 180 -23.91 1.51 5.57
C VAL A 180 -23.29 2.64 6.40
N LEU A 181 -23.11 3.82 5.80
CA LEU A 181 -22.37 4.94 6.41
C LEU A 181 -23.26 6.09 6.88
N GLY A 182 -24.56 6.05 6.55
CA GLY A 182 -25.51 7.11 6.87
C GLY A 182 -25.36 8.36 5.99
N SER A 183 -26.16 9.40 6.31
CA SER A 183 -26.13 10.67 5.60
C SER A 183 -24.91 11.52 6.01
N PRO A 184 -24.33 12.30 5.08
CA PRO A 184 -23.20 13.16 5.41
C PRO A 184 -23.60 14.21 6.46
N PRO A 185 -22.71 14.53 7.42
CA PRO A 185 -22.99 15.53 8.45
C PRO A 185 -23.25 16.91 7.85
N SER A 186 -24.16 17.67 8.47
CA SER A 186 -24.53 19.01 8.00
C SER A 186 -23.36 19.99 8.07
N MET A 187 -23.27 20.89 7.10
CA MET A 187 -22.29 21.98 7.07
C MET A 187 -22.34 22.80 8.37
N GLY A 188 -21.21 22.87 9.07
CA GLY A 188 -21.11 23.54 10.37
C GLY A 188 -21.37 25.05 10.23
N GLN A 189 -22.37 25.55 10.96
CA GLN A 189 -22.58 26.98 11.14
C GLN A 189 -21.58 27.53 12.15
N GLN A 190 -20.81 28.54 11.76
CA GLN A 190 -19.91 29.24 12.67
C GLN A 190 -20.73 29.99 13.72
N LYS A 191 -20.69 29.53 14.98
CA LYS A 191 -21.13 30.34 16.12
C LYS A 191 -20.21 31.55 16.21
N LYS A 192 -20.75 32.74 15.93
CA LYS A 192 -20.16 34.01 16.38
C LYS A 192 -20.02 33.92 17.91
N LYS A 193 -18.80 34.08 18.41
CA LYS A 193 -18.55 34.37 19.82
C LYS A 193 -18.61 35.89 19.95
N ASP A 194 -19.60 36.35 20.68
CA ASP A 194 -19.60 37.67 21.31
C ASP A 194 -18.66 37.68 22.52
#